data_AF-A0A846CZR6-F1
#
_entry.id   AF-A0A846CZR6-F1
#
_cell.length_a   1.000
_cell.length_b   1.000
_cell.length_c   1.000
_cell.angle_alpha   90.00
_cell.angle_beta   90.00
_cell.angle_gamma   90.00
#
_symmetry.space_group_name_H-M   'P 1'
#
loop_
_entity.id
_entity.type
_entity.pdbx_description
1 polymer ?
#
loop_
_entity_poly.entity_id
_entity_poly.type
_entity_poly.pdbx_seq_one_letter_code
_entity_poly.pdbx_strand_id
1 'polypeptide(L)' 'NTDENPKVAGDYGIRSIPTLMIFKGGQRVDMVVGAVPKTTLGNTLEKHL' A
#
# COMPACT_ATOMS: atom_id res chain seq x y z
N ASN A 1 -0.12 14.26 -0.57
CA ASN A 1 -1.19 13.71 0.30
C ASN A 1 -2.34 13.17 -0.57
N THR A 2 -3.18 12.24 -0.08
CA THR A 2 -4.42 11.81 -0.77
C THR A 2 -5.38 12.98 -1.02
N ASP A 3 -5.47 13.93 -0.09
CA ASP A 3 -6.37 15.09 -0.21
C ASP A 3 -5.89 16.07 -1.29
N GLU A 4 -4.57 16.24 -1.41
CA GLU A 4 -3.94 17.08 -2.43
C GLU A 4 -3.85 16.38 -3.79
N ASN A 5 -3.90 15.05 -3.83
CA ASN A 5 -3.71 14.23 -5.03
C ASN A 5 -4.86 13.21 -5.20
N PRO A 6 -6.13 13.66 -5.27
CA PRO A 6 -7.29 12.77 -5.30
C PRO A 6 -7.33 11.92 -6.56
N LYS A 7 -6.78 12.41 -7.68
CA LYS A 7 -6.65 11.64 -8.92
C LYS A 7 -5.76 10.42 -8.72
N VAL A 8 -4.56 10.61 -8.16
CA VAL A 8 -3.62 9.52 -7.88
C VAL A 8 -4.23 8.54 -6.88
N ALA A 9 -4.88 9.05 -5.83
CA ALA A 9 -5.59 8.21 -4.87
C ALA A 9 -6.68 7.35 -5.54
N GLY A 10 -7.45 7.94 -6.47
CA GLY A 10 -8.45 7.24 -7.28
C GLY A 10 -7.85 6.20 -8.22
N ASP A 11 -6.79 6.56 -8.96
CA ASP A 11 -6.08 5.68 -9.90
C ASP A 11 -5.54 4.42 -9.20
N TYR A 12 -5.07 4.56 -7.96
CA TYR A 12 -4.60 3.46 -7.12
C TYR A 12 -5.67 2.84 -6.20
N GLY A 13 -6.92 3.34 -6.25
CA GLY A 13 -8.04 2.80 -5.47
C GLY A 13 -7.92 2.99 -3.94
N ILE A 14 -7.24 4.04 -3.48
CA ILE A 14 -7.09 4.33 -2.05
C ILE A 14 -8.43 4.86 -1.50
N ARG A 15 -9.18 3.97 -0.82
CA ARG A 15 -10.49 4.28 -0.19
C ARG A 15 -10.42 4.47 1.32
N SER A 16 -9.33 4.06 1.94
CA SER A 16 -9.12 4.13 3.39
C SER A 16 -7.66 4.41 3.68
N ILE A 17 -7.40 5.17 4.75
CA ILE A 17 -6.05 5.54 5.17
C ILE A 17 -5.77 5.01 6.58
N PRO A 18 -4.52 4.59 6.88
CA PRO A 18 -3.40 4.45 5.95
C PRO A 18 -3.56 3.25 5.01
N THR A 19 -3.08 3.35 3.78
CA THR A 19 -2.92 2.22 2.85
C THR A 19 -1.47 2.19 2.37
N LEU A 20 -0.84 1.02 2.44
CA LEU A 20 0.51 0.77 1.95
C LEU A 20 0.42 -0.13 0.71
N MET A 21 1.15 0.20 -0.34
CA MET A 21 1.26 -0.64 -1.55
C MET A 21 2.71 -1.04 -1.74
N ILE A 22 2.92 -2.30 -2.12
CA ILE A 22 4.26 -2.85 -2.36
C ILE A 22 4.43 -3.02 -3.87
N PHE A 23 5.53 -2.48 -4.40
CA PHE A 23 5.87 -2.53 -5.82
C PHE A 23 7.19 -3.28 -6.01
N LYS A 24 7.25 -4.18 -7.00
CA LYS A 24 8.47 -4.87 -7.45
C LYS A 24 8.54 -4.78 -8.97
N GLY A 25 9.65 -4.27 -9.51
CA GLY A 25 9.81 -4.09 -10.97
C GLY A 25 8.76 -3.17 -11.61
N GLY A 26 8.26 -2.16 -10.87
CA GLY A 26 7.23 -1.25 -11.36
C GLY A 26 5.80 -1.81 -11.35
N GLN A 27 5.61 -3.07 -10.93
CA GLN A 27 4.29 -3.68 -10.77
C GLN A 27 3.90 -3.76 -9.30
N ARG A 28 2.62 -3.50 -8.99
CA ARG A 28 2.07 -3.66 -7.65
C ARG A 28 1.93 -5.16 -7.35
N VAL A 29 2.66 -5.64 -6.35
CA VAL A 29 2.66 -7.05 -5.94
C VAL A 29 1.83 -7.29 -4.68
N ASP A 30 1.58 -6.26 -3.87
CA ASP A 30 0.75 -6.39 -2.67
C ASP A 30 0.17 -5.04 -2.20
N MET A 31 -0.75 -5.10 -1.25
CA MET A 31 -1.36 -3.95 -0.58
C MET A 31 -1.80 -4.29 0.84
N VAL A 32 -1.52 -3.39 1.79
CA VAL A 32 -1.99 -3.45 3.17
C VAL A 32 -2.89 -2.25 3.44
N VAL A 33 -4.13 -2.51 3.84
CA VAL A 33 -5.12 -1.46 4.16
C VAL A 33 -5.32 -1.40 5.67
N GLY A 34 -5.23 -0.19 6.22
CA GLY A 34 -5.36 0.06 7.65
C GLY A 34 -4.06 -0.07 8.42
N ALA A 35 -4.12 0.27 9.71
CA ALA A 35 -2.99 0.10 10.61
C ALA A 35 -2.83 -1.38 10.98
N VAL A 36 -1.65 -1.94 10.72
CA VAL A 36 -1.29 -3.32 11.07
C VAL A 36 -0.05 -3.37 11.97
N PRO A 37 0.13 -4.43 12.76
CA PRO A 37 1.36 -4.61 13.55
C PRO A 37 2.61 -4.69 12.67
N LYS A 38 3.75 -4.27 13.23
CA LYS A 38 5.07 -4.34 12.57
C LYS A 38 5.39 -5.74 12.03
N THR A 39 5.02 -6.79 12.77
CA THR A 39 5.21 -8.18 12.37
C THR A 39 4.44 -8.53 11.10
N THR A 40 3.19 -8.07 10.99
CA THR A 40 2.36 -8.30 9.79
C THR A 40 2.95 -7.59 8.58
N LEU A 41 3.40 -6.36 8.75
CA LEU A 41 4.05 -5.60 7.68
C LEU A 41 5.37 -6.24 7.25
N GLY A 42 6.20 -6.64 8.22
CA GLY A 42 7.47 -7.35 7.97
C GLY A 42 7.27 -8.63 7.17
N ASN A 43 6.36 -9.49 7.62
CA ASN A 43 6.03 -10.73 6.91
C ASN A 43 5.49 -10.47 5.49
N THR A 44 4.76 -9.37 5.29
CA THR A 44 4.26 -9.01 3.96
C THR A 44 5.40 -8.63 3.02
N LEU A 45 6.39 -7.88 3.51
CA LEU A 45 7.58 -7.53 2.73
C LEU A 45 8.44 -8.77 2.42
N GLU A 46 8.63 -9.66 3.40
CA GLU A 46 9.42 -10.89 3.23
C GLU A 46 8.89 -11.83 2.15
N LYS A 47 7.56 -11.87 1.94
CA LYS A 47 6.95 -12.66 0.85
C LYS A 47 7.41 -12.24 -0.55
N HIS A 48 7.87 -10.99 -0.71
CA HIS A 48 8.19 -10.40 -2.01
C HIS A 48 9.67 -10.05 -2.17
N LEU A 49 10.53 -10.48 -1.23
CA LEU A 49 12.00 -10.35 -1.33
C LEU A 49 12.63 -11.37 -2.30
#